data_AF-A0A0G1CXM6-F1
#
_entry.id   AF-A0A0G1CXM6-F1
#
_cell.length_a   1.000
_cell.length_b   1.000
_cell.length_c   1.000
_cell.angle_alpha   90.00
_cell.angle_beta   90.00
_cell.angle_gamma   90.00
#
_symmetry.space_group_name_H-M   'P 1'
#
loop_
_entity.id
_entity.type
_entity.pdbx_description
1 polymer ?
#
loop_
_entity_poly.entity_id
_entity_poly.type
_entity_poly.pdbx_seq_one_letter_code
_entity_poly.pdbx_strand_id
1 'polypeptide(L)'
;MPLKYFSAKRIFFLILGVLLAVFVFAIPPFQKPDEPLHFKRAFALSMGQITCKHSREYSRGYFTYPKSVDAFPDAMLSQAIIMKPEGKYPLSLFFRSYPIDLMRAVDLPYNCTLPFTGYIPLSLGILFTLPINNLLISFYGARLTAALVFFLSILFCFRILPKRYWYILGFSSVLPMVLQQVTAVSYDSLAISLGCILFSLFMRFLEKKALRLRELILFYIILLVFLFTKPGYYLFSLVSLILLNRVYTSWIKKWILAGIMIIGIVAISWYSLTLPI
;
A
#
# COMPACT_ATOMS: atom_id res chain seq x y z
N MET A 1 36.85 -7.91 -6.11
CA MET A 1 35.81 -7.09 -5.44
C MET A 1 34.34 -7.35 -5.85
N PRO A 2 33.96 -7.74 -7.09
CA PRO A 2 32.52 -7.87 -7.45
C PRO A 2 31.80 -9.06 -6.81
N LEU A 3 32.50 -10.17 -6.51
CA LEU A 3 31.94 -11.37 -5.90
C LEU A 3 31.37 -11.15 -4.49
N LYS A 4 32.05 -10.38 -3.63
CA LYS A 4 31.57 -10.05 -2.27
C LYS A 4 30.30 -9.20 -2.28
N TYR A 5 30.16 -8.29 -3.24
CA TYR A 5 28.95 -7.47 -3.37
C TYR A 5 27.75 -8.27 -3.87
N PHE A 6 28.00 -9.25 -4.73
CA PHE A 6 26.94 -10.11 -5.25
C PHE A 6 26.41 -11.08 -4.19
N SER A 7 27.30 -11.64 -3.35
CA SER A 7 26.88 -12.46 -2.21
C SER A 7 26.13 -11.66 -1.15
N ALA A 8 26.60 -10.45 -0.80
CA ALA A 8 25.94 -9.59 0.18
C ALA A 8 24.51 -9.20 -0.24
N LYS A 9 24.27 -8.89 -1.52
CA LYS A 9 22.92 -8.63 -2.04
C LYS A 9 22.00 -9.83 -1.90
N ARG A 10 22.47 -11.03 -2.25
CA ARG A 10 21.68 -12.26 -2.14
C ARG A 10 21.30 -12.53 -0.68
N ILE A 11 22.26 -12.38 0.23
CA ILE A 11 22.03 -12.53 1.67
C ILE A 11 21.00 -11.51 2.15
N PHE A 12 21.11 -10.24 1.75
CA PHE A 12 20.14 -9.21 2.10
C PHE A 12 18.71 -9.56 1.65
N PHE A 13 18.53 -9.98 0.40
CA PHE A 13 17.19 -10.37 -0.08
C PHE A 13 16.66 -11.63 0.60
N LEU A 14 17.53 -12.57 0.95
CA LEU A 14 17.12 -13.73 1.75
C LEU A 14 16.64 -13.29 3.13
N ILE A 15 17.40 -12.44 3.82
CA ILE A 15 17.01 -11.88 5.12
C ILE A 15 15.69 -11.12 5.02
N LEU A 16 15.55 -10.24 4.01
CA LEU A 16 14.32 -9.49 3.79
C LEU A 16 13.12 -10.42 3.57
N GLY A 17 13.28 -11.47 2.75
CA GLY A 17 12.22 -12.45 2.50
C GLY A 17 11.79 -13.20 3.76
N VAL A 18 12.76 -13.64 4.58
CA VAL A 18 12.50 -14.30 5.86
C VAL A 18 11.79 -13.35 6.83
N LEU A 19 12.26 -12.10 6.96
CA LEU A 19 11.65 -11.11 7.83
C LEU A 19 10.22 -10.79 7.40
N LEU A 20 9.97 -10.60 6.11
CA LEU A 20 8.61 -10.41 5.59
C LEU A 20 7.71 -11.60 5.91
N ALA A 21 8.17 -12.83 5.72
CA ALA A 21 7.41 -14.02 6.08
C ALA A 21 7.09 -14.07 7.59
N VAL A 22 8.06 -13.76 8.46
CA VAL A 22 7.85 -13.66 9.90
C VAL A 22 6.77 -12.62 10.22
N PHE A 23 6.85 -11.41 9.67
CA PHE A 23 5.86 -10.37 9.93
C PHE A 23 4.49 -10.66 9.31
N VAL A 24 4.41 -11.44 8.23
CA VAL A 24 3.13 -11.92 7.67
C VAL A 24 2.46 -12.89 8.63
N PHE A 25 3.18 -13.91 9.11
CA PHE A 25 2.59 -15.06 9.83
C PHE A 25 2.62 -14.97 11.34
N ALA A 26 3.68 -14.41 11.94
CA ALA A 26 3.87 -14.41 13.39
C ALA A 26 2.96 -13.39 14.10
N ILE A 27 2.59 -12.30 13.43
CA ILE A 27 1.64 -11.33 13.97
C ILE A 27 0.23 -11.82 13.68
N PRO A 28 -0.63 -12.05 14.69
CA PRO A 28 -1.98 -12.54 14.46
C PRO A 28 -2.84 -11.61 13.57
N PRO A 29 -3.92 -12.12 12.98
CA PRO A 29 -4.87 -11.31 12.22
C PRO A 29 -5.40 -10.14 13.05
N PHE A 30 -5.50 -8.97 12.42
CA PHE A 30 -6.03 -7.74 13.02
C PHE A 30 -5.26 -7.20 14.22
N GLN A 31 -4.01 -7.63 14.42
CA GLN A 31 -3.10 -7.08 15.44
C GLN A 31 -2.11 -6.06 14.86
N LYS A 32 -2.25 -5.70 13.58
CA LYS A 32 -1.56 -4.54 12.99
C LYS A 32 -2.55 -3.37 12.89
N PRO A 33 -2.09 -2.12 12.99
CA PRO A 33 -2.96 -0.95 12.95
C PRO A 33 -3.91 -0.97 11.75
N ASP A 34 -5.17 -0.62 12.00
CA ASP A 34 -6.22 -0.36 11.00
C ASP A 34 -6.60 -1.51 10.05
N GLU A 35 -6.04 -2.71 10.23
CA GLU A 35 -6.35 -3.89 9.40
C GLU A 35 -7.84 -4.27 9.32
N PRO A 36 -8.66 -4.19 10.40
CA PRO A 36 -10.08 -4.56 10.34
C PRO A 36 -10.81 -3.84 9.21
N LEU A 37 -10.52 -2.55 9.07
CA LEU A 37 -11.23 -1.71 8.14
C LEU A 37 -10.70 -1.84 6.72
N HIS A 38 -9.38 -1.88 6.60
CA HIS A 38 -8.71 -2.05 5.32
C HIS A 38 -8.97 -3.42 4.69
N PHE A 39 -9.14 -4.47 5.51
CA PHE A 39 -9.54 -5.78 5.01
C PHE A 39 -10.94 -5.74 4.37
N LYS A 40 -11.93 -5.14 5.02
CA LYS A 40 -13.29 -4.97 4.46
C LYS A 40 -13.25 -4.21 3.14
N ARG A 41 -12.43 -3.15 3.05
CA ARG A 41 -12.25 -2.38 1.82
C ARG A 41 -11.58 -3.17 0.70
N ALA A 42 -10.50 -3.91 1.01
CA ALA A 42 -9.81 -4.75 0.04
C ALA A 42 -10.71 -5.88 -0.48
N PHE A 43 -11.53 -6.46 0.39
CA PHE A 43 -12.50 -7.50 0.03
C PHE A 43 -13.61 -6.95 -0.88
N ALA A 44 -14.15 -5.78 -0.57
CA ALA A 44 -15.11 -5.11 -1.46
C ALA A 44 -14.51 -4.86 -2.85
N LEU A 45 -13.24 -4.45 -2.92
CA LEU A 45 -12.54 -4.26 -4.19
C LEU A 45 -12.33 -5.58 -4.94
N SER A 46 -12.02 -6.69 -4.26
CA SER A 46 -11.92 -8.00 -4.93
C SER A 46 -13.26 -8.48 -5.52
N MET A 47 -14.38 -7.96 -5.00
CA MET A 47 -15.72 -8.16 -5.55
C MET A 47 -16.10 -7.14 -6.64
N GLY A 48 -15.14 -6.33 -7.12
CA GLY A 48 -15.34 -5.35 -8.20
C GLY A 48 -15.90 -4.00 -7.75
N GLN A 49 -16.02 -3.72 -6.45
CA GLN A 49 -16.55 -2.45 -5.95
C GLN A 49 -15.45 -1.39 -5.85
N ILE A 50 -15.20 -0.71 -6.97
CA ILE A 50 -14.21 0.37 -7.07
C ILE A 50 -14.66 1.57 -6.23
N THR A 51 -15.92 1.95 -6.32
CA THR A 51 -16.50 3.07 -5.57
C THR A 51 -17.50 2.58 -4.54
N CYS A 52 -17.62 3.38 -3.49
CA CYS A 52 -18.66 3.28 -2.48
C CYS A 52 -20.02 3.65 -3.10
N LYS A 53 -21.11 3.08 -2.58
CA LYS A 53 -22.47 3.43 -3.01
C LYS A 53 -23.17 4.24 -1.93
N HIS A 54 -24.07 5.14 -2.32
CA HIS A 54 -24.92 5.88 -1.37
C HIS A 54 -26.36 5.37 -1.41
N SER A 55 -27.07 5.48 -0.30
CA SER A 55 -28.51 5.21 -0.21
C SER A 55 -29.14 6.14 0.83
N ARG A 56 -30.47 6.30 0.81
CA ARG A 56 -31.21 7.04 1.84
C ARG A 56 -31.00 6.46 3.24
N GLU A 57 -30.73 5.15 3.34
CA GLU A 57 -30.46 4.44 4.59
C GLU A 57 -28.99 4.59 5.02
N TYR A 58 -28.07 4.78 4.07
CA TYR A 58 -26.62 4.82 4.30
C TYR A 58 -26.05 6.18 3.87
N SER A 59 -26.21 7.20 4.72
CA SER A 59 -25.80 8.58 4.44
C SER A 59 -24.29 8.77 4.26
N ARG A 60 -23.48 7.89 4.87
CA ARG A 60 -22.00 7.87 4.76
C ARG A 60 -21.49 6.97 3.63
N GLY A 61 -22.42 6.26 2.98
CA GLY A 61 -22.18 5.26 1.96
C GLY A 61 -21.88 3.86 2.49
N TYR A 62 -21.98 2.87 1.62
CA TYR A 62 -21.88 1.45 1.95
C TYR A 62 -21.12 0.67 0.88
N PHE A 63 -20.60 -0.49 1.28
CA PHE A 63 -20.18 -1.55 0.37
C PHE A 63 -21.05 -2.79 0.59
N THR A 64 -21.10 -3.65 -0.42
CA THR A 64 -21.79 -4.94 -0.34
C THR A 64 -20.78 -6.06 -0.19
N TYR A 65 -20.73 -6.71 0.96
CA TYR A 65 -19.88 -7.89 1.16
C TYR A 65 -20.54 -8.87 2.13
N PRO A 66 -20.07 -10.12 2.22
CA PRO A 66 -20.64 -11.13 3.10
C PRO A 66 -20.69 -10.68 4.57
N LYS A 67 -21.74 -11.03 5.31
CA LYS A 67 -21.84 -10.67 6.75
C LYS A 67 -20.67 -11.25 7.54
N SER A 68 -20.17 -12.41 7.13
CA SER A 68 -19.01 -13.03 7.76
C SER A 68 -17.76 -12.18 7.64
N VAL A 69 -17.57 -11.39 6.57
CA VAL A 69 -16.46 -10.44 6.42
C VAL A 69 -16.57 -9.29 7.44
N ASP A 70 -17.78 -8.81 7.71
CA ASP A 70 -18.02 -7.74 8.68
C ASP A 70 -17.70 -8.17 10.11
N ALA A 71 -18.17 -9.38 10.48
CA ALA A 71 -17.99 -9.98 11.80
C ALA A 71 -16.62 -10.64 12.01
N PHE A 72 -15.82 -10.80 10.97
CA PHE A 72 -14.55 -11.52 11.02
C PHE A 72 -13.53 -10.91 12.01
N PRO A 73 -13.35 -9.57 12.08
CA PRO A 73 -12.46 -8.97 13.08
C PRO A 73 -12.86 -9.27 14.52
N ASP A 74 -14.17 -9.36 14.80
CA ASP A 74 -14.68 -9.69 16.14
C ASP A 74 -14.53 -11.18 16.44
N ALA A 75 -14.78 -12.03 15.44
CA ALA A 75 -14.52 -13.48 15.53
C ALA A 75 -13.03 -13.80 15.74
N MET A 76 -12.14 -12.87 15.40
CA MET A 76 -10.69 -12.90 15.62
C MET A 76 -10.24 -12.12 16.87
N LEU A 77 -11.18 -11.66 17.71
CA LEU A 77 -10.92 -10.96 18.96
C LEU A 77 -10.06 -9.70 18.81
N SER A 78 -10.16 -9.01 17.66
CA SER A 78 -9.32 -7.85 17.32
C SER A 78 -9.30 -6.79 18.44
N GLN A 79 -10.46 -6.27 18.83
CA GLN A 79 -10.57 -5.23 19.87
C GLN A 79 -10.30 -5.75 21.29
N ALA A 80 -10.67 -7.00 21.56
CA ALA A 80 -10.51 -7.61 22.89
C ALA A 80 -9.03 -7.80 23.28
N ILE A 81 -8.14 -7.90 22.28
CA ILE A 81 -6.71 -8.14 22.48
C ILE A 81 -5.89 -6.85 22.28
N ILE A 82 -6.21 -6.03 21.27
CA ILE A 82 -5.46 -4.77 21.01
C ILE A 82 -5.43 -3.85 22.24
N MET A 83 -6.54 -3.81 23.00
CA MET A 83 -6.68 -2.92 24.17
C MET A 83 -6.21 -3.56 25.49
N LYS A 84 -5.70 -4.81 25.45
CA LYS A 84 -5.28 -5.55 26.66
C LYS A 84 -3.89 -6.16 26.47
N PRO A 85 -2.83 -5.54 27.03
CA PRO A 85 -1.45 -6.02 26.89
C PRO A 85 -1.23 -7.46 27.38
N GLU A 86 -2.03 -7.93 28.34
CA GLU A 86 -1.94 -9.27 28.91
C GLU A 86 -2.78 -10.32 28.16
N GLY A 87 -3.62 -9.89 27.21
CA GLY A 87 -4.47 -10.77 26.42
C GLY A 87 -3.62 -11.64 25.48
N LYS A 88 -3.57 -12.95 25.72
CA LYS A 88 -2.93 -13.88 24.78
C LYS A 88 -3.89 -14.20 23.63
N TYR A 89 -3.38 -14.17 22.40
CA TYR A 89 -4.14 -14.58 21.23
C TYR A 89 -4.39 -16.09 21.26
N PRO A 90 -5.64 -16.57 21.29
CA PRO A 90 -5.91 -18.00 21.38
C PRO A 90 -5.59 -18.70 20.06
N LEU A 91 -4.63 -19.63 20.09
CA LEU A 91 -4.19 -20.38 18.91
C LEU A 91 -5.30 -21.20 18.26
N SER A 92 -6.34 -21.57 19.00
CA SER A 92 -7.51 -22.28 18.48
C SER A 92 -8.23 -21.54 17.35
N LEU A 93 -8.13 -20.21 17.30
CA LEU A 93 -8.71 -19.41 16.22
C LEU A 93 -8.07 -19.69 14.85
N PHE A 94 -6.79 -20.11 14.80
CA PHE A 94 -6.14 -20.46 13.53
C PHE A 94 -6.66 -21.75 12.91
N PHE A 95 -7.20 -22.65 13.73
CA PHE A 95 -7.69 -23.96 13.29
C PHE A 95 -9.21 -23.97 13.05
N ARG A 96 -9.89 -22.85 13.29
CA ARG A 96 -11.32 -22.70 13.05
C ARG A 96 -11.59 -22.36 11.58
N SER A 97 -12.70 -22.86 11.06
CA SER A 97 -13.19 -22.49 9.72
C SER A 97 -14.01 -21.21 9.76
N TYR A 98 -13.75 -20.30 8.82
CA TYR A 98 -14.46 -19.02 8.66
C TYR A 98 -15.04 -18.91 7.25
N PRO A 99 -16.16 -19.60 6.97
CA PRO A 99 -16.75 -19.62 5.64
C PRO A 99 -17.28 -18.25 5.21
N ILE A 100 -17.26 -18.01 3.90
CA ILE A 100 -17.85 -16.84 3.28
C ILE A 100 -19.36 -17.10 3.15
N ASP A 101 -20.18 -16.20 3.69
CA ASP A 101 -21.63 -16.36 3.76
C ASP A 101 -22.38 -15.47 2.75
N LEU A 102 -23.66 -15.22 3.02
CA LEU A 102 -24.52 -14.41 2.16
C LEU A 102 -24.12 -12.93 2.17
N MET A 103 -24.16 -12.34 0.97
CA MET A 103 -23.91 -10.92 0.76
C MET A 103 -24.89 -10.04 1.54
N ARG A 104 -24.38 -8.95 2.14
CA ARG A 104 -25.17 -7.91 2.78
C ARG A 104 -24.59 -6.53 2.45
N ALA A 105 -25.44 -5.51 2.40
CA ALA A 105 -24.97 -4.13 2.51
C ALA A 105 -24.51 -3.85 3.94
N VAL A 106 -23.35 -3.21 4.10
CA VAL A 106 -22.79 -2.83 5.40
C VAL A 106 -22.42 -1.36 5.36
N ASP A 107 -22.93 -0.59 6.35
CA ASP A 107 -22.65 0.84 6.49
C ASP A 107 -21.17 1.09 6.73
N LEU A 108 -20.64 2.15 6.13
CA LEU A 108 -19.28 2.56 6.41
C LEU A 108 -19.22 3.39 7.70
N PRO A 109 -18.24 3.13 8.59
CA PRO A 109 -18.04 3.96 9.78
C PRO A 109 -17.45 5.36 9.45
N TYR A 110 -17.10 5.63 8.19
CA TYR A 110 -16.52 6.88 7.67
C TYR A 110 -17.11 7.17 6.29
N ASN A 111 -17.06 8.43 5.88
CA ASN A 111 -17.41 8.83 4.51
C ASN A 111 -16.51 8.10 3.52
N CYS A 112 -17.01 7.78 2.31
CA CYS A 112 -16.34 7.05 1.22
C CYS A 112 -14.97 7.61 0.75
N THR A 113 -13.98 7.66 1.64
CA THR A 113 -12.73 8.43 1.51
C THR A 113 -11.51 7.53 1.32
N LEU A 114 -11.68 6.20 1.40
CA LEU A 114 -10.60 5.23 1.20
C LEU A 114 -10.42 4.93 -0.30
N PRO A 115 -9.33 5.42 -0.93
CA PRO A 115 -9.10 5.27 -2.36
C PRO A 115 -8.84 3.81 -2.71
N PHE A 116 -9.38 3.32 -3.82
CA PHE A 116 -9.25 1.92 -4.21
C PHE A 116 -7.81 1.52 -4.59
N THR A 117 -7.01 2.48 -5.08
CA THR A 117 -5.67 2.25 -5.67
C THR A 117 -4.72 1.54 -4.71
N GLY A 118 -4.73 1.94 -3.44
CA GLY A 118 -3.91 1.33 -2.39
C GLY A 118 -4.23 -0.13 -2.09
N TYR A 119 -5.44 -0.58 -2.45
CA TYR A 119 -5.90 -1.93 -2.15
C TYR A 119 -5.77 -2.89 -3.32
N ILE A 120 -5.37 -2.43 -4.52
CA ILE A 120 -5.27 -3.29 -5.71
C ILE A 120 -4.40 -4.54 -5.43
N PRO A 121 -3.19 -4.44 -4.85
CA PRO A 121 -2.40 -5.62 -4.51
C PRO A 121 -3.10 -6.55 -3.51
N LEU A 122 -3.73 -5.97 -2.50
CA LEU A 122 -4.41 -6.71 -1.43
C LEU A 122 -5.62 -7.47 -1.98
N SER A 123 -6.42 -6.82 -2.81
CA SER A 123 -7.61 -7.41 -3.43
C SER A 123 -7.26 -8.54 -4.40
N LEU A 124 -6.10 -8.47 -5.07
CA LEU A 124 -5.63 -9.59 -5.91
C LEU A 124 -5.34 -10.82 -5.06
N GLY A 125 -4.69 -10.66 -3.90
CA GLY A 125 -4.46 -11.76 -2.96
C GLY A 125 -5.75 -12.40 -2.44
N ILE A 126 -6.75 -11.57 -2.14
CA ILE A 126 -8.09 -12.04 -1.76
C ILE A 126 -8.73 -12.78 -2.92
N LEU A 127 -8.74 -12.20 -4.13
CA LEU A 127 -9.34 -12.79 -5.32
C LEU A 127 -8.80 -14.21 -5.61
N PHE A 128 -7.50 -14.42 -5.52
CA PHE A 128 -6.88 -15.73 -5.74
C PHE A 128 -7.24 -16.79 -4.68
N THR A 129 -7.66 -16.36 -3.50
CA THR A 129 -7.97 -17.24 -2.37
C THR A 129 -9.48 -17.42 -2.14
N LEU A 130 -10.33 -16.59 -2.77
CA LEU A 130 -11.79 -16.70 -2.70
C LEU A 130 -12.32 -18.12 -2.99
N PRO A 131 -11.80 -18.90 -3.97
CA PRO A 131 -12.31 -20.25 -4.24
C PRO A 131 -12.20 -21.22 -3.06
N ILE A 132 -11.31 -20.94 -2.10
CA ILE A 132 -11.07 -21.79 -0.92
C ILE A 132 -12.18 -21.60 0.13
N ASN A 133 -12.99 -20.54 0.01
CA ASN A 133 -14.11 -20.22 0.89
C ASN A 133 -13.74 -20.14 2.39
N ASN A 134 -12.60 -19.50 2.70
CA ASN A 134 -12.17 -19.26 4.07
C ASN A 134 -11.55 -17.87 4.24
N LEU A 135 -12.16 -17.04 5.08
CA LEU A 135 -11.74 -15.66 5.31
C LEU A 135 -10.34 -15.53 5.89
N LEU A 136 -9.89 -16.48 6.70
CA LEU A 136 -8.54 -16.49 7.25
C LEU A 136 -7.50 -16.66 6.13
N ILE A 137 -7.77 -17.55 5.18
CA ILE A 137 -6.91 -17.76 4.02
C ILE A 137 -6.91 -16.53 3.11
N SER A 138 -8.07 -15.90 2.91
CA SER A 138 -8.15 -14.63 2.17
C SER A 138 -7.39 -13.49 2.82
N PHE A 139 -7.44 -13.39 4.15
CA PHE A 139 -6.68 -12.41 4.90
C PHE A 139 -5.17 -12.61 4.74
N TYR A 140 -4.68 -13.85 4.86
CA TYR A 140 -3.26 -14.15 4.61
C TYR A 140 -2.85 -13.98 3.14
N GLY A 141 -3.75 -14.28 2.20
CA GLY A 141 -3.55 -13.99 0.78
C GLY A 141 -3.29 -12.50 0.53
N ALA A 142 -4.07 -11.62 1.17
CA ALA A 142 -3.85 -10.17 1.12
C ALA A 142 -2.46 -9.78 1.66
N ARG A 143 -2.10 -10.25 2.87
CA ARG A 143 -0.80 -9.95 3.50
C ARG A 143 0.39 -10.45 2.67
N LEU A 144 0.30 -11.67 2.12
CA LEU A 144 1.35 -12.25 1.27
C LEU A 144 1.55 -11.45 -0.02
N THR A 145 0.46 -11.00 -0.63
CA THR A 145 0.53 -10.23 -1.87
C THR A 145 1.11 -8.83 -1.62
N ALA A 146 0.76 -8.19 -0.51
CA ALA A 146 1.42 -6.95 -0.06
C ALA A 146 2.93 -7.14 0.19
N ALA A 147 3.31 -8.19 0.92
CA ALA A 147 4.71 -8.52 1.17
C ALA A 147 5.49 -8.78 -0.13
N LEU A 148 4.88 -9.51 -1.07
CA LEU A 148 5.46 -9.79 -2.38
C LEU A 148 5.66 -8.51 -3.19
N VAL A 149 4.67 -7.61 -3.24
CA VAL A 149 4.78 -6.32 -3.94
C VAL A 149 5.91 -5.48 -3.35
N PHE A 150 6.03 -5.42 -2.02
CA PHE A 150 7.14 -4.72 -1.38
C PHE A 150 8.49 -5.35 -1.72
N PHE A 151 8.62 -6.68 -1.62
CA PHE A 151 9.84 -7.41 -1.96
C PHE A 151 10.29 -7.15 -3.41
N LEU A 152 9.36 -7.26 -4.36
CA LEU A 152 9.61 -6.96 -5.78
C LEU A 152 9.98 -5.49 -6.01
N SER A 153 9.35 -4.57 -5.26
CA SER A 153 9.65 -3.14 -5.31
C SER A 153 11.09 -2.87 -4.85
N ILE A 154 11.54 -3.48 -3.75
CA ILE A 154 12.93 -3.35 -3.28
C ILE A 154 13.92 -3.97 -4.28
N LEU A 155 13.60 -5.14 -4.86
CA LEU A 155 14.41 -5.72 -5.94
C LEU A 155 14.57 -4.76 -7.12
N PHE A 156 13.49 -4.12 -7.54
CA PHE A 156 13.51 -3.12 -8.60
C PHE A 156 14.32 -1.88 -8.20
N CYS A 157 14.14 -1.38 -6.98
CA CYS A 157 14.89 -0.24 -6.45
C CYS A 157 16.40 -0.48 -6.48
N PHE A 158 16.88 -1.66 -6.05
CA PHE A 158 18.31 -1.99 -6.07
C PHE A 158 18.92 -2.11 -7.48
N ARG A 159 18.10 -2.24 -8.53
CA ARG A 159 18.57 -2.19 -9.93
C ARG A 159 18.74 -0.75 -10.42
N ILE A 160 17.99 0.20 -9.87
CA ILE A 160 17.91 1.59 -10.34
C ILE A 160 18.76 2.51 -9.47
N LEU A 161 18.76 2.29 -8.16
CA LEU A 161 19.36 3.16 -7.16
C LEU A 161 20.90 3.16 -7.29
N PRO A 162 21.54 4.35 -7.28
CA PRO A 162 22.99 4.44 -7.23
C PRO A 162 23.59 3.72 -6.01
N LYS A 163 24.75 3.09 -6.21
CA LYS A 163 25.35 2.17 -5.23
C LYS A 163 25.58 2.78 -3.84
N ARG A 164 25.91 4.07 -3.78
CA ARG A 164 26.16 4.78 -2.51
C ARG A 164 24.94 4.87 -1.60
N TYR A 165 23.72 4.77 -2.16
CA TYR A 165 22.47 4.85 -1.40
C TYR A 165 21.88 3.47 -1.05
N TRP A 166 22.50 2.37 -1.48
CA TRP A 166 21.99 1.02 -1.22
C TRP A 166 21.83 0.72 0.27
N TYR A 167 22.76 1.17 1.10
CA TYR A 167 22.71 0.94 2.55
C TYR A 167 21.57 1.71 3.21
N ILE A 168 21.28 2.93 2.75
CA ILE A 168 20.17 3.74 3.27
C ILE A 168 18.84 3.04 2.96
N LEU A 169 18.62 2.64 1.70
CA LEU A 169 17.39 1.92 1.34
C LEU A 169 17.30 0.56 2.03
N GLY A 170 18.41 -0.19 2.05
CA GLY A 170 18.49 -1.51 2.66
C GLY A 170 18.14 -1.47 4.14
N PHE A 171 18.78 -0.58 4.91
CA PHE A 171 18.51 -0.38 6.33
C PHE A 171 17.06 0.04 6.59
N SER A 172 16.57 1.06 5.87
CA SER A 172 15.19 1.54 6.04
C SER A 172 14.15 0.45 5.73
N SER A 173 14.40 -0.42 4.76
CA SER A 173 13.47 -1.48 4.36
C SER A 173 13.33 -2.62 5.37
N VAL A 174 14.30 -2.78 6.28
CA VAL A 174 14.29 -3.84 7.31
C VAL A 174 13.93 -3.32 8.70
N LEU A 175 13.61 -2.03 8.83
CA LEU A 175 13.13 -1.47 10.09
C LEU A 175 11.85 -2.21 10.53
N PRO A 176 11.72 -2.60 11.82
CA PRO A 176 10.58 -3.38 12.29
C PRO A 176 9.23 -2.74 11.96
N MET A 177 9.12 -1.41 12.11
CA MET A 177 7.92 -0.65 11.77
C MET A 177 7.58 -0.74 10.28
N VAL A 178 8.59 -0.68 9.41
CA VAL A 178 8.38 -0.81 7.95
C VAL A 178 7.91 -2.22 7.63
N LEU A 179 8.57 -3.25 8.16
CA LEU A 179 8.18 -4.65 7.95
C LEU A 179 6.76 -4.93 8.43
N GLN A 180 6.35 -4.36 9.57
CA GLN A 180 5.00 -4.47 10.08
C GLN A 180 3.98 -3.83 9.13
N GLN A 181 4.23 -2.60 8.68
CA GLN A 181 3.31 -1.85 7.84
C GLN A 181 3.19 -2.41 6.41
N VAL A 182 4.31 -2.83 5.80
CA VAL A 182 4.30 -3.36 4.43
C VAL A 182 3.67 -4.74 4.32
N THR A 183 3.55 -5.46 5.44
CA THR A 183 2.88 -6.77 5.52
C THR A 183 1.49 -6.67 6.15
N ALA A 184 1.04 -5.48 6.53
CA ALA A 184 -0.31 -5.25 7.01
C ALA A 184 -1.30 -5.23 5.84
N VAL A 185 -2.54 -5.63 6.10
CA VAL A 185 -3.64 -5.36 5.17
C VAL A 185 -4.00 -3.88 5.29
N SER A 186 -3.24 -3.01 4.63
CA SER A 186 -3.48 -1.56 4.61
C SER A 186 -2.95 -0.94 3.31
N TYR A 187 -3.48 0.23 2.94
CA TYR A 187 -2.97 0.98 1.77
C TYR A 187 -1.52 1.45 1.96
N ASP A 188 -1.01 1.47 3.20
CA ASP A 188 0.37 1.85 3.51
C ASP A 188 1.38 0.88 2.90
N SER A 189 1.01 -0.39 2.71
CA SER A 189 1.86 -1.38 2.04
C SER A 189 2.28 -0.93 0.63
N LEU A 190 1.32 -0.47 -0.18
CA LEU A 190 1.59 0.04 -1.52
C LEU A 190 2.24 1.43 -1.45
N ALA A 191 1.81 2.30 -0.54
CA ALA A 191 2.37 3.64 -0.39
C ALA A 191 3.87 3.59 -0.10
N ILE A 192 4.30 2.78 0.87
CA ILE A 192 5.72 2.61 1.23
C ILE A 192 6.50 2.00 0.05
N SER A 193 5.94 0.99 -0.62
CA SER A 193 6.56 0.37 -1.80
C SER A 193 6.83 1.38 -2.92
N LEU A 194 5.82 2.19 -3.26
CA LEU A 194 5.94 3.25 -4.26
C LEU A 194 6.88 4.36 -3.80
N GLY A 195 6.88 4.71 -2.51
CA GLY A 195 7.79 5.66 -1.91
C GLY A 195 9.26 5.27 -2.08
N CYS A 196 9.59 3.97 -1.88
CA CYS A 196 10.93 3.44 -2.14
C CYS A 196 11.33 3.55 -3.62
N ILE A 197 10.40 3.30 -4.54
CA ILE A 197 10.63 3.44 -5.99
C ILE A 197 10.87 4.90 -6.36
N LEU A 198 10.03 5.81 -5.87
CA LEU A 198 10.15 7.25 -6.09
C LEU A 198 11.47 7.78 -5.55
N PHE A 199 11.87 7.39 -4.34
CA PHE A 199 13.17 7.70 -3.78
C PHE A 199 14.31 7.22 -4.68
N SER A 200 14.23 5.99 -5.16
CA SER A 200 15.28 5.39 -6.00
C SER A 200 15.42 6.08 -7.35
N LEU A 201 14.30 6.43 -7.98
CA LEU A 201 14.28 7.21 -9.22
C LEU A 201 14.81 8.62 -8.99
N PHE A 202 14.36 9.28 -7.93
CA PHE A 202 14.81 10.62 -7.57
C PHE A 202 16.33 10.68 -7.39
N MET A 203 16.90 9.77 -6.59
CA MET A 203 18.35 9.70 -6.38
C MET A 203 19.12 9.39 -7.67
N ARG A 204 18.61 8.48 -8.51
CA ARG A 204 19.21 8.20 -9.82
C ARG A 204 19.22 9.44 -10.72
N PHE A 205 18.15 10.22 -10.69
CA PHE A 205 18.00 11.41 -11.53
C PHE A 205 18.88 12.57 -11.06
N LEU A 206 19.14 12.68 -9.75
CA LEU A 206 20.08 13.65 -9.20
C LEU A 206 21.54 13.40 -9.61
N GLU A 207 21.92 12.15 -9.90
CA GLU A 207 23.27 11.82 -10.36
C GLU A 207 23.44 11.87 -11.88
N LYS A 208 22.36 11.78 -12.64
CA LYS A 208 22.43 11.87 -14.09
C LYS A 208 22.82 13.28 -14.54
N LYS A 209 23.73 13.34 -15.52
CA LYS A 209 24.15 14.58 -16.18
C LYS A 209 23.00 15.27 -16.92
N ALA A 210 22.15 14.51 -17.59
CA ALA A 210 20.99 15.00 -18.32
C ALA A 210 19.80 14.06 -18.14
N LEU A 211 18.60 14.64 -17.99
CA LEU A 211 17.34 13.91 -17.82
C LEU A 211 16.52 13.95 -19.10
N ARG A 212 16.00 12.80 -19.50
CA ARG A 212 15.11 12.69 -20.68
C ARG A 212 13.66 12.89 -20.24
N LEU A 213 12.85 13.52 -21.11
CA LEU A 213 11.42 13.76 -20.84
C LEU A 213 10.64 12.48 -20.53
N ARG A 214 10.94 11.35 -21.21
CA ARG A 214 10.27 10.05 -20.95
C ARG A 214 10.48 9.55 -19.51
N GLU A 215 11.66 9.79 -18.94
CA GLU A 215 11.99 9.38 -17.57
C GLU A 215 11.25 10.26 -16.55
N LEU A 216 11.12 11.56 -16.87
CA LEU A 216 10.36 12.50 -16.08
C LEU A 216 8.86 12.13 -16.08
N ILE A 217 8.28 11.83 -17.26
CA ILE A 217 6.89 11.38 -17.39
C ILE A 217 6.65 10.12 -16.55
N LEU A 218 7.53 9.11 -16.65
CA LEU A 218 7.43 7.89 -15.86
C LEU A 218 7.43 8.18 -14.35
N PHE A 219 8.32 9.05 -13.88
CA PHE A 219 8.37 9.45 -12.47
C PHE A 219 7.07 10.10 -12.01
N TYR A 220 6.50 10.98 -12.82
CA TYR A 220 5.24 11.64 -12.51
C TYR A 220 4.04 10.69 -12.54
N ILE A 221 4.01 9.71 -13.44
CA ILE A 221 2.98 8.66 -13.41
C ILE A 221 3.03 7.90 -12.09
N ILE A 222 4.22 7.49 -11.65
CA ILE A 222 4.39 6.78 -10.37
C ILE A 222 4.01 7.68 -9.20
N LEU A 223 4.38 8.96 -9.24
CA LEU A 223 4.02 9.94 -8.22
C LEU A 223 2.50 10.13 -8.12
N LEU A 224 1.80 10.20 -9.26
CA LEU A 224 0.34 10.28 -9.28
C LEU A 224 -0.28 9.06 -8.60
N VAL A 225 0.15 7.84 -8.95
CA VAL A 225 -0.35 6.60 -8.32
C VAL A 225 -0.08 6.59 -6.80
N PHE A 226 1.08 7.08 -6.38
CA PHE A 226 1.42 7.23 -4.95
C PHE A 226 0.48 8.20 -4.23
N LEU A 227 0.20 9.36 -4.83
CA LEU A 227 -0.69 10.37 -4.25
C LEU A 227 -2.15 9.89 -4.17
N PHE A 228 -2.60 9.13 -5.18
CA PHE A 228 -3.90 8.47 -5.12
C PHE A 228 -3.98 7.42 -4.03
N THR A 229 -2.87 6.74 -3.74
CA THR A 229 -2.83 5.72 -2.70
C THR A 229 -3.00 6.34 -1.32
N LYS A 230 -2.32 7.46 -1.06
CA LYS A 230 -2.40 8.18 0.22
C LYS A 230 -2.53 9.69 -0.03
N PRO A 231 -3.77 10.21 -0.12
CA PRO A 231 -4.03 11.62 -0.42
C PRO A 231 -3.39 12.60 0.59
N GLY A 232 -2.87 12.18 1.74
CA GLY A 232 -2.16 13.10 2.66
C GLY A 232 -0.79 13.62 2.17
N TYR A 233 -0.20 13.06 1.11
CA TYR A 233 1.22 13.29 0.77
C TYR A 233 1.46 14.34 -0.32
N TYR A 234 0.52 15.27 -0.56
CA TYR A 234 0.66 16.27 -1.63
C TYR A 234 1.93 17.11 -1.54
N LEU A 235 2.38 17.44 -0.33
CA LEU A 235 3.63 18.18 -0.12
C LEU A 235 4.86 17.43 -0.65
N PHE A 236 4.80 16.09 -0.72
CA PHE A 236 5.87 15.27 -1.31
C PHE A 236 6.05 15.54 -2.81
N SER A 237 4.99 16.00 -3.49
CA SER A 237 5.08 16.39 -4.90
C SER A 237 5.97 17.61 -5.12
N LEU A 238 6.15 18.48 -4.12
CA LEU A 238 7.01 19.68 -4.22
C LEU A 238 8.48 19.32 -4.42
N VAL A 239 8.92 18.19 -3.88
CA VAL A 239 10.30 17.68 -4.05
C VAL A 239 10.60 17.38 -5.53
N SER A 240 9.56 17.05 -6.32
CA SER A 240 9.71 16.81 -7.77
C SER A 240 10.10 18.07 -8.56
N LEU A 241 9.84 19.27 -8.03
CA LEU A 241 10.16 20.54 -8.70
C LEU A 241 11.68 20.71 -8.92
N ILE A 242 12.49 20.12 -8.05
CA ILE A 242 13.95 20.09 -8.19
C ILE A 242 14.36 19.40 -9.51
N LEU A 243 13.60 18.39 -9.95
CA LEU A 243 13.88 17.67 -11.19
C LEU A 243 13.55 18.49 -12.44
N LEU A 244 12.51 19.34 -12.38
CA LEU A 244 12.13 20.22 -13.50
C LEU A 244 13.23 21.21 -13.87
N ASN A 245 13.98 21.68 -12.87
CA ASN A 245 15.10 22.59 -13.06
C ASN A 245 16.25 22.01 -13.90
N ARG A 246 16.31 20.67 -14.04
CA ARG A 246 17.35 20.00 -14.81
C ARG A 246 16.97 19.68 -16.26
N VAL A 247 15.69 19.81 -16.62
CA VAL A 247 15.20 19.53 -17.99
C VAL A 247 14.92 20.82 -18.75
N TYR A 248 14.32 21.80 -18.08
CA TYR A 248 13.97 23.07 -18.70
C TYR A 248 14.94 24.16 -18.22
N THR A 249 15.36 25.04 -19.12
CA THR A 249 16.17 26.22 -18.76
C THR A 249 15.30 27.44 -18.49
N SER A 250 14.17 27.57 -19.21
CA SER A 250 13.23 28.69 -19.10
C SER A 250 12.48 28.69 -17.76
N TRP A 251 12.58 29.81 -17.01
CA TRP A 251 11.85 30.04 -15.76
C TRP A 251 10.33 29.94 -15.92
N ILE A 252 9.77 30.56 -16.96
CA ILE A 252 8.32 30.64 -17.18
C ILE A 252 7.71 29.25 -17.46
N LYS A 253 8.35 28.46 -18.33
CA LYS A 253 7.86 27.10 -18.66
C LYS A 253 7.89 26.16 -17.45
N LYS A 254 8.86 26.33 -16.54
CA LYS A 254 8.96 25.55 -15.30
C LYS A 254 7.77 25.79 -14.37
N TRP A 255 7.47 27.06 -14.09
CA TRP A 255 6.40 27.41 -13.14
C TRP A 255 5.02 27.16 -13.70
N ILE A 256 4.83 27.28 -15.01
CA ILE A 256 3.58 26.88 -15.67
C ILE A 256 3.38 25.36 -15.58
N LEU A 257 4.39 24.55 -15.89
CA LEU A 257 4.31 23.09 -15.75
C LEU A 257 4.13 22.67 -14.29
N ALA A 258 4.90 23.25 -13.37
CA ALA A 258 4.75 23.02 -11.93
C ALA A 258 3.34 23.38 -11.44
N GLY A 259 2.81 24.53 -11.85
CA GLY A 259 1.48 25.00 -11.50
C GLY A 259 0.38 24.11 -12.04
N ILE A 260 0.42 23.75 -13.32
CA ILE A 260 -0.54 22.83 -13.94
C ILE A 260 -0.50 21.46 -13.25
N MET A 261 0.68 20.99 -12.85
CA MET A 261 0.82 19.70 -12.18
C MET A 261 0.32 19.73 -10.74
N ILE A 262 0.62 20.79 -9.97
CA ILE A 262 0.10 20.96 -8.62
C ILE A 262 -1.43 21.12 -8.67
N ILE A 263 -1.96 21.92 -9.59
CA ILE A 263 -3.40 22.11 -9.78
C ILE A 263 -4.06 20.81 -10.22
N GLY A 264 -3.46 20.06 -11.15
CA GLY A 264 -3.97 18.76 -11.60
C GLY A 264 -4.00 17.73 -10.47
N ILE A 265 -2.92 17.66 -9.68
CA ILE A 265 -2.84 16.81 -8.49
C ILE A 265 -3.93 17.20 -7.48
N VAL A 266 -4.02 18.48 -7.11
CA VAL A 266 -4.99 18.98 -6.14
C VAL A 266 -6.43 18.81 -6.63
N ALA A 267 -6.71 19.03 -7.92
CA ALA A 267 -8.05 18.86 -8.50
C ALA A 267 -8.49 17.40 -8.56
N ILE A 268 -7.60 16.49 -8.95
CA ILE A 268 -7.84 15.04 -8.97
C ILE A 268 -8.06 14.51 -7.54
N SER A 269 -7.30 15.04 -6.60
CA SER A 269 -7.38 14.76 -5.18
C SER A 269 -8.64 15.28 -4.52
N TRP A 270 -9.03 16.51 -4.86
CA TRP A 270 -10.30 17.09 -4.46
C TRP A 270 -11.45 16.26 -5.00
N TYR A 271 -11.41 15.91 -6.30
CA TYR A 271 -12.42 15.08 -6.95
C TYR A 271 -12.57 13.69 -6.30
N SER A 272 -11.46 13.04 -5.91
CA SER A 272 -11.50 11.76 -5.20
C SER A 272 -11.97 11.86 -3.74
N LEU A 273 -11.92 13.05 -3.12
CA LEU A 273 -12.43 13.32 -1.78
C LEU A 273 -13.90 13.79 -1.78
N THR A 274 -14.36 14.45 -2.85
CA THR A 274 -15.67 15.11 -2.88
C THR A 274 -16.76 14.35 -3.59
N LEU A 275 -16.50 13.29 -4.36
CA LEU A 275 -17.57 12.61 -5.11
C LEU A 275 -18.59 11.94 -4.18
N PRO A 276 -19.84 12.45 -4.13
CA PRO A 276 -20.99 11.70 -3.67
C PRO A 276 -21.68 11.17 -4.94
N ILE A 277 -21.36 9.95 -5.36
CA ILE A 277 -22.14 9.27 -6.41
C ILE A 277 -22.83 8.07 -5.79
#